data_AF-A0A512NS50-F1
#
_entry.id   AF-A0A512NS50-F1
#
_cell.length_a   1.000
_cell.length_b   1.000
_cell.length_c   1.000
_cell.angle_alpha   90.00
_cell.angle_beta   90.00
_cell.angle_gamma   90.00
#
_symmetry.space_group_name_H-M   'P 1'
#
loop_
_entity.id
_entity.type
_entity.pdbx_description
1 polymer ?
#
loop_
_entity_poly.entity_id
_entity_poly.type
_entity_poly.pdbx_seq_one_letter_code
_entity_poly.pdbx_strand_id
1 'polypeptide(L)'
;MSQFQLLDGTRLWAEGFDNEKIAIHIGKEIVLEQWGSTGADGKTADIQLDKQGAVEVRIVDRPSTDKPFTISKRRFAVKAVGEGAATISGKGEDKAISSPLKVLAGEFRYHKGMVKDLLADVGRGSDPSLLYQLQRLLHSNTNNLFNQLNDANVAKMQSSLACGKVAKASGEVLIGKVISHSFEKDSSYHKPISKITSRDDIEYDSNVMFKARQAISKHVKGGHPVMVGCATDPNSRMLKDGHLQATRMGGHTVLIVGCNEAATEFLYVDPYPGGSTLVYQGGVAADSYPGKCFFLGLFKVDSWEDVLGRGPVLSYKNNDGEWSGSKYLEVISGPKF
;
A
#
# COMPACT_ATOMS: atom_id res chain seq x y z
N MET A 1 27.43 -13.94 12.20
CA MET A 1 26.48 -14.01 11.06
C MET A 1 25.86 -12.66 10.88
N SER A 2 25.83 -12.19 9.64
CA SER A 2 25.32 -10.88 9.27
C SER A 2 23.80 -10.91 9.20
N GLN A 3 23.21 -9.82 9.68
CA GLN A 3 21.81 -9.47 9.53
C GLN A 3 21.74 -8.06 8.96
N PHE A 4 20.67 -7.77 8.21
CA PHE A 4 20.45 -6.48 7.59
C PHE A 4 19.17 -5.86 8.13
N GLN A 5 19.18 -4.56 8.37
CA GLN A 5 18.07 -3.87 8.98
C GLN A 5 17.96 -2.41 8.52
N LEU A 6 16.77 -1.84 8.70
CA LEU A 6 16.54 -0.42 8.63
C LEU A 6 17.25 0.29 9.80
N LEU A 7 17.41 1.62 9.71
CA LEU A 7 18.11 2.40 10.73
C LEU A 7 17.37 2.47 12.08
N ASP A 8 16.07 2.18 12.09
CA ASP A 8 15.26 2.06 13.31
C ASP A 8 15.38 0.67 13.98
N GLY A 9 16.16 -0.25 13.40
CA GLY A 9 16.35 -1.61 13.88
C GLY A 9 15.36 -2.63 13.32
N THR A 10 14.45 -2.25 12.42
CA THR A 10 13.55 -3.19 11.74
C THR A 10 14.36 -4.15 10.87
N ARG A 11 14.36 -5.43 11.23
CA ARG A 11 15.11 -6.48 10.52
C ARG A 11 14.47 -6.81 9.17
N LEU A 12 15.32 -6.98 8.16
CA LEU A 12 14.95 -7.43 6.82
C LEU A 12 15.38 -8.90 6.67
N TRP A 13 14.42 -9.82 6.51
CA TRP A 13 14.67 -11.27 6.47
C TRP A 13 14.41 -11.85 5.07
N ALA A 14 15.43 -12.12 4.26
CA ALA A 14 15.20 -12.64 2.90
C ALA A 14 14.77 -14.11 2.83
N GLU A 15 15.04 -14.93 3.86
CA GLU A 15 14.64 -16.35 3.87
C GLU A 15 13.87 -16.68 5.15
N GLY A 16 12.62 -17.16 5.00
CA GLY A 16 11.65 -17.38 6.08
C GLY A 16 10.20 -17.23 5.59
N PHE A 17 9.24 -17.21 6.53
CA PHE A 17 7.78 -17.16 6.25
C PHE A 17 7.35 -15.92 5.42
N ASP A 18 8.09 -14.80 5.50
CA ASP A 18 7.70 -13.52 4.92
C ASP A 18 8.48 -13.10 3.65
N ASN A 19 9.63 -13.74 3.34
CA ASN A 19 10.48 -13.43 2.17
C ASN A 19 10.68 -11.92 1.93
N GLU A 20 11.11 -11.22 3.00
CA GLU A 20 11.21 -9.76 3.02
C GLU A 20 12.30 -9.30 2.05
N LYS A 21 11.97 -8.26 1.28
CA LYS A 21 12.83 -7.71 0.22
C LYS A 21 12.71 -6.20 0.19
N ILE A 22 13.70 -5.53 -0.40
CA ILE A 22 13.62 -4.09 -0.66
C ILE A 22 13.78 -3.82 -2.15
N ALA A 23 12.85 -3.08 -2.72
CA ALA A 23 12.90 -2.67 -4.11
C ALA A 23 13.31 -1.20 -4.20
N ILE A 24 14.28 -0.90 -5.06
CA ILE A 24 14.89 0.42 -5.21
C ILE A 24 14.74 0.85 -6.67
N HIS A 25 14.23 2.06 -6.87
CA HIS A 25 14.17 2.65 -8.20
C HIS A 25 15.56 2.91 -8.78
N ILE A 26 15.76 2.67 -10.08
CA ILE A 26 17.05 2.92 -10.74
C ILE A 26 17.51 4.37 -10.50
N GLY A 27 18.80 4.51 -10.24
CA GLY A 27 19.44 5.79 -9.94
C GLY A 27 19.25 6.26 -8.49
N LYS A 28 18.43 5.57 -7.68
CA LYS A 28 18.29 5.85 -6.25
C LYS A 28 19.27 5.05 -5.41
N GLU A 29 19.60 5.62 -4.27
CA GLU A 29 20.45 5.04 -3.24
C GLU A 29 19.71 5.09 -1.90
N ILE A 30 19.81 4.01 -1.12
CA ILE A 30 19.29 3.94 0.24
C ILE A 30 20.41 3.58 1.21
N VAL A 31 20.24 3.88 2.49
CA VAL A 31 21.19 3.51 3.55
C VAL A 31 20.54 2.49 4.48
N LEU A 32 21.26 1.40 4.75
CA LEU A 32 20.86 0.32 5.63
C LEU A 32 21.95 0.06 6.68
N GLU A 33 21.61 -0.73 7.70
CA GLU A 33 22.55 -1.19 8.72
C GLU A 33 22.79 -2.70 8.58
N GLN A 34 24.06 -3.09 8.64
CA GLN A 34 24.46 -4.48 8.86
C GLN A 34 24.81 -4.65 10.32
N TRP A 35 24.29 -5.71 10.91
CA TRP A 35 24.53 -6.13 12.29
C TRP A 35 25.13 -7.52 12.29
N GLY A 36 26.19 -7.77 13.05
CA GLY A 36 26.76 -9.11 13.13
C GLY A 36 27.92 -9.22 14.11
N SER A 37 28.20 -10.46 14.50
CA SER A 37 29.37 -10.79 15.34
C SER A 37 30.67 -10.49 14.62
N THR A 38 31.64 -9.94 15.33
CA THR A 38 33.01 -9.78 14.87
C THR A 38 33.77 -11.10 14.94
N GLY A 39 34.65 -11.36 13.97
CA GLY A 39 35.56 -12.51 13.97
C GLY A 39 36.65 -12.42 15.05
N ALA A 40 37.60 -13.35 14.99
CA ALA A 40 38.76 -13.37 15.87
C ALA A 40 39.65 -12.12 15.73
N ASP A 41 39.59 -11.47 14.57
CA ASP A 41 40.29 -10.22 14.26
C ASP A 41 39.52 -8.95 14.66
N GLY A 42 38.38 -9.10 15.35
CA GLY A 42 37.53 -7.97 15.74
C GLY A 42 36.74 -7.34 14.59
N LYS A 43 36.69 -7.96 13.40
CA LYS A 43 35.98 -7.38 12.23
C LYS A 43 34.68 -8.10 11.93
N THR A 44 33.66 -7.34 11.55
CA THR A 44 32.42 -7.89 10.95
C THR A 44 32.71 -8.31 9.51
N ALA A 45 32.10 -9.41 9.08
CA ALA A 45 32.21 -9.89 7.70
C ALA A 45 31.88 -8.79 6.69
N ASP A 46 32.71 -8.64 5.65
CA ASP A 46 32.48 -7.68 4.57
C ASP A 46 31.19 -7.99 3.79
N ILE A 47 30.57 -6.98 3.19
CA ILE A 47 29.36 -7.20 2.38
C ILE A 47 29.78 -7.81 1.04
N GLN A 48 29.08 -8.86 0.64
CA GLN A 48 29.21 -9.50 -0.66
C GLN A 48 27.87 -9.49 -1.39
N LEU A 49 27.93 -9.22 -2.69
CA LEU A 49 26.85 -9.42 -3.64
C LEU A 49 27.02 -10.79 -4.32
N ASP A 50 25.91 -11.48 -4.54
CA ASP A 50 25.90 -12.72 -5.34
C ASP A 50 26.10 -12.46 -6.84
N LYS A 51 25.64 -11.30 -7.34
CA LYS A 51 25.81 -10.83 -8.72
C LYS A 51 25.98 -9.33 -8.79
N GLN A 52 26.73 -8.88 -9.79
CA GLN A 52 26.93 -7.47 -10.10
C GLN A 52 25.91 -6.97 -11.16
N GLY A 53 25.82 -5.65 -11.33
CA GLY A 53 25.10 -5.01 -12.44
C GLY A 53 23.72 -4.45 -12.10
N ALA A 54 22.99 -5.04 -11.14
CA ALA A 54 21.71 -4.49 -10.68
C ALA A 54 21.88 -3.46 -9.56
N VAL A 55 22.77 -3.77 -8.60
CA VAL A 55 23.02 -2.93 -7.43
C VAL A 55 24.52 -2.77 -7.18
N GLU A 56 24.87 -1.64 -6.58
CA GLU A 56 26.20 -1.34 -6.03
C GLU A 56 26.08 -1.15 -4.52
N VAL A 57 27.10 -1.59 -3.79
CA VAL A 57 27.17 -1.41 -2.34
C VAL A 57 28.44 -0.66 -1.97
N ARG A 58 28.31 0.37 -1.13
CA ARG A 58 29.44 1.07 -0.52
C ARG A 58 29.26 1.16 0.99
N ILE A 59 30.36 1.05 1.73
CA ILE A 59 30.32 1.27 3.18
C ILE A 59 30.24 2.78 3.44
N VAL A 60 29.29 3.19 4.29
CA VAL A 60 29.08 4.59 4.66
C VAL A 60 29.80 4.92 5.96
N ASP A 61 29.64 4.05 6.95
CA ASP A 61 30.24 4.21 8.27
C ASP A 61 30.65 2.84 8.82
N ARG A 62 31.77 2.79 9.54
CA ARG A 62 32.31 1.63 10.25
C ARG A 62 32.45 1.94 11.74
N PRO A 63 31.37 1.86 12.54
CA PRO A 63 31.48 1.81 13.99
C PRO A 63 32.36 0.61 14.38
N SER A 64 33.62 0.88 14.72
CA SER A 64 34.60 -0.15 15.06
C SER A 64 34.40 -0.58 16.50
N THR A 65 34.13 -1.87 16.70
CA THR A 65 34.55 -2.56 17.91
C THR A 65 35.67 -3.49 17.49
N ASP A 66 36.94 -3.12 17.69
CA ASP A 66 38.09 -4.01 17.42
C ASP A 66 38.18 -5.18 18.42
N LYS A 67 37.11 -5.41 19.18
CA LYS A 67 37.02 -6.46 20.19
C LYS A 67 36.56 -7.76 19.52
N PRO A 68 37.34 -8.84 19.59
CA PRO A 68 36.96 -10.14 19.06
C PRO A 68 35.64 -10.65 19.65
N PHE A 69 34.87 -11.37 18.85
CA PHE A 69 33.63 -12.03 19.28
C PHE A 69 32.59 -11.11 19.95
N THR A 70 32.58 -9.82 19.58
CA THR A 70 31.57 -8.86 20.02
C THR A 70 30.55 -8.58 18.92
N ILE A 71 29.54 -7.77 19.23
CA ILE A 71 28.53 -7.33 18.27
C ILE A 71 28.96 -5.99 17.68
N SER A 72 29.06 -5.92 16.36
CA SER A 72 29.30 -4.67 15.64
C SER A 72 28.15 -4.35 14.70
N LYS A 73 27.97 -3.05 14.48
CA LYS A 73 26.99 -2.45 13.58
C LYS A 73 27.75 -1.59 12.58
N ARG A 74 27.33 -1.58 11.32
CA ARG A 74 27.86 -0.64 10.33
C ARG A 74 26.82 -0.23 9.32
N ARG A 75 26.98 0.97 8.78
CA ARG A 75 26.07 1.51 7.76
C ARG A 75 26.66 1.33 6.37
N PHE A 76 25.81 0.96 5.43
CA PHE A 76 26.18 0.82 4.03
C PHE A 76 25.07 1.40 3.16
N ALA A 77 25.46 1.92 2.01
CA ALA A 77 24.53 2.40 1.01
C ALA A 77 24.38 1.36 -0.10
N VAL A 78 23.15 1.20 -0.58
CA VAL A 78 22.80 0.33 -1.70
C VAL A 78 22.23 1.22 -2.79
N LYS A 79 22.87 1.24 -3.95
CA LYS A 79 22.45 2.02 -5.11
C LYS A 79 21.93 1.09 -6.20
N ALA A 80 20.75 1.37 -6.73
CA ALA A 80 20.23 0.68 -7.91
C ALA A 80 20.87 1.29 -9.17
N VAL A 81 21.63 0.49 -9.90
CA VAL A 81 22.37 0.92 -11.11
C VAL A 81 21.91 0.23 -12.39
N GLY A 82 21.14 -0.86 -12.28
CA GLY A 82 20.54 -1.56 -13.41
C GLY A 82 19.30 -2.33 -13.00
N GLU A 83 18.59 -2.89 -13.97
CA GLU A 83 17.42 -3.74 -13.71
C GLU A 83 17.86 -5.14 -13.23
N GLY A 84 17.19 -5.65 -12.19
CA GLY A 84 17.35 -7.03 -11.74
C GLY A 84 17.20 -7.19 -10.23
N ALA A 85 17.49 -8.40 -9.76
CA ALA A 85 17.63 -8.69 -8.34
C ALA A 85 19.10 -8.87 -7.98
N ALA A 86 19.46 -8.70 -6.72
CA ALA A 86 20.72 -9.13 -6.14
C ALA A 86 20.50 -9.55 -4.67
N THR A 87 21.36 -10.42 -4.18
CA THR A 87 21.36 -10.88 -2.79
C THR A 87 22.60 -10.34 -2.11
N ILE A 88 22.39 -9.67 -0.97
CA ILE A 88 23.43 -9.13 -0.11
C ILE A 88 23.65 -10.10 1.07
N SER A 89 24.89 -10.50 1.32
CA SER A 89 25.27 -11.35 2.46
C SER A 89 26.61 -10.95 3.06
N GLY A 90 26.96 -11.51 4.22
CA GLY A 90 28.34 -11.44 4.73
C GLY A 90 29.27 -12.31 3.89
N LYS A 91 30.47 -11.82 3.58
CA LYS A 91 31.49 -12.51 2.81
C LYS A 91 32.00 -13.72 3.58
N GLY A 92 31.94 -14.90 2.96
CA GLY A 92 32.39 -16.15 3.56
C GLY A 92 31.45 -16.72 4.64
N GLU A 93 30.26 -16.13 4.83
CA GLU A 93 29.25 -16.70 5.71
C GLU A 93 28.43 -17.78 4.98
N ASP A 94 28.07 -18.83 5.71
CA ASP A 94 27.17 -19.86 5.19
C ASP A 94 25.76 -19.27 4.97
N LYS A 95 25.28 -19.34 3.73
CA LYS A 95 23.97 -18.82 3.35
C LYS A 95 22.82 -19.50 4.08
N ALA A 96 22.97 -20.79 4.43
CA ALA A 96 21.95 -21.56 5.13
C ALA A 96 21.71 -21.08 6.57
N ILE A 97 22.65 -20.31 7.13
CA ILE A 97 22.62 -19.84 8.51
C ILE A 97 22.64 -18.30 8.59
N SER A 98 23.18 -17.63 7.57
CA SER A 98 23.10 -16.18 7.41
C SER A 98 21.68 -15.72 7.09
N SER A 99 21.34 -14.47 7.41
CA SER A 99 20.07 -13.85 6.98
C SER A 99 20.37 -12.89 5.82
N PRO A 100 20.47 -13.38 4.57
CA PRO A 100 20.75 -12.52 3.43
C PRO A 100 19.63 -11.48 3.26
N LEU A 101 19.91 -10.44 2.49
CA LEU A 101 18.94 -9.44 2.07
C LEU A 101 18.75 -9.52 0.55
N LYS A 102 17.51 -9.72 0.09
CA LYS A 102 17.15 -9.62 -1.31
C LYS A 102 16.85 -8.16 -1.66
N VAL A 103 17.60 -7.62 -2.62
CA VAL A 103 17.40 -6.28 -3.17
C VAL A 103 16.94 -6.41 -4.62
N LEU A 104 15.87 -5.69 -4.95
CA LEU A 104 15.37 -5.55 -6.31
C LEU A 104 15.70 -4.15 -6.80
N ALA A 105 16.12 -4.03 -8.05
CA ALA A 105 16.42 -2.78 -8.72
C ALA A 105 15.66 -2.72 -10.03
N GLY A 106 15.03 -1.59 -10.31
CA GLY A 106 14.33 -1.39 -11.58
C GLY A 106 13.45 -0.15 -11.61
N GLU A 107 12.90 0.15 -12.78
CA GLU A 107 11.95 1.25 -12.97
C GLU A 107 10.63 0.95 -12.25
N PHE A 108 10.17 1.88 -11.41
CA PHE A 108 8.86 1.79 -10.79
C PHE A 108 7.83 2.35 -11.77
N ARG A 109 6.93 1.49 -12.22
CA ARG A 109 5.89 1.84 -13.19
C ARG A 109 4.56 2.00 -12.49
N TYR A 110 3.73 2.89 -13.05
CA TYR A 110 2.35 3.03 -12.64
C TYR A 110 1.55 1.78 -12.99
N HIS A 111 0.53 1.48 -12.19
CA HIS A 111 -0.49 0.52 -12.59
C HIS A 111 -1.02 0.84 -13.99
N LYS A 112 -1.20 -0.19 -14.82
CA LYS A 112 -1.64 -0.03 -16.20
C LYS A 112 -2.93 0.81 -16.29
N GLY A 113 -2.93 1.79 -17.20
CA GLY A 113 -4.07 2.67 -17.42
C GLY A 113 -4.16 3.86 -16.46
N MET A 114 -3.36 3.89 -15.38
CA MET A 114 -3.27 5.04 -14.49
C MET A 114 -2.29 6.06 -15.06
N VAL A 115 -2.67 7.35 -15.00
CA VAL A 115 -1.74 8.47 -15.27
C VAL A 115 -1.07 8.95 -14.00
N LYS A 116 -1.63 8.59 -12.84
CA LYS A 116 -1.07 8.82 -11.52
C LYS A 116 -1.29 7.59 -10.65
N ASP A 117 -0.24 7.13 -10.01
CA ASP A 117 -0.24 6.06 -9.02
C ASP A 117 0.74 6.44 -7.91
N LEU A 118 0.19 6.83 -6.75
CA LEU A 118 0.96 7.33 -5.62
C LEU A 118 1.80 6.23 -4.96
N LEU A 119 1.42 4.95 -5.10
CA LEU A 119 2.23 3.83 -4.58
C LEU A 119 3.52 3.69 -5.36
N ALA A 120 3.43 3.80 -6.69
CA ALA A 120 4.61 3.82 -7.54
C ALA A 120 5.46 5.09 -7.34
N ASP A 121 4.85 6.24 -7.02
CA ASP A 121 5.61 7.44 -6.64
C ASP A 121 6.42 7.22 -5.35
N VAL A 122 5.84 6.56 -4.34
CA VAL A 122 6.58 6.12 -3.14
C VAL A 122 7.75 5.20 -3.54
N GLY A 123 7.50 4.27 -4.46
CA GLY A 123 8.53 3.38 -5.01
C GLY A 123 9.69 4.10 -5.71
N ARG A 124 9.44 5.29 -6.30
CA ARG A 124 10.48 6.16 -6.88
C ARG A 124 11.21 7.02 -5.84
N GLY A 125 10.77 6.98 -4.59
CA GLY A 125 11.47 7.59 -3.47
C GLY A 125 12.77 6.88 -3.12
N SER A 126 13.36 7.30 -2.00
CA SER A 126 14.61 6.73 -1.46
C SER A 126 14.56 6.53 0.06
N ASP A 127 13.38 6.62 0.66
CA ASP A 127 13.20 6.31 2.08
C ASP A 127 13.07 4.79 2.24
N PRO A 128 14.05 4.10 2.86
CA PRO A 128 14.03 2.65 2.94
C PRO A 128 12.88 2.11 3.80
N SER A 129 12.40 2.87 4.78
CA SER A 129 11.25 2.47 5.60
C SER A 129 9.96 2.51 4.80
N LEU A 130 9.77 3.54 3.96
CA LEU A 130 8.59 3.61 3.08
C LEU A 130 8.65 2.54 1.97
N LEU A 131 9.82 2.32 1.37
CA LEU A 131 10.01 1.27 0.37
C LEU A 131 9.71 -0.12 0.93
N TYR A 132 10.16 -0.40 2.16
CA TYR A 132 9.85 -1.63 2.87
C TYR A 132 8.34 -1.80 3.09
N GLN A 133 7.64 -0.79 3.61
CA GLN A 133 6.19 -0.86 3.83
C GLN A 133 5.40 -0.98 2.51
N LEU A 134 5.86 -0.34 1.44
CA LEU A 134 5.29 -0.51 0.11
C LEU A 134 5.41 -1.97 -0.36
N GLN A 135 6.56 -2.62 -0.19
CA GLN A 135 6.71 -4.03 -0.55
C GLN A 135 5.74 -4.91 0.22
N ARG A 136 5.61 -4.70 1.54
CA ARG A 136 4.65 -5.48 2.35
C ARG A 136 3.22 -5.32 1.87
N LEU A 137 2.80 -4.10 1.52
CA LEU A 137 1.49 -3.85 0.95
C LEU A 137 1.31 -4.60 -0.38
N LEU A 138 2.23 -4.43 -1.34
CA LEU A 138 2.13 -5.03 -2.67
C LEU A 138 2.19 -6.57 -2.64
N HIS A 139 2.84 -7.15 -1.63
CA HIS A 139 2.91 -8.60 -1.41
C HIS A 139 1.79 -9.17 -0.53
N SER A 140 0.78 -8.37 -0.19
CA SER A 140 -0.32 -8.77 0.71
C SER A 140 0.15 -9.27 2.09
N ASN A 141 1.31 -8.82 2.56
CA ASN A 141 1.83 -9.22 3.86
C ASN A 141 0.87 -8.71 4.95
N THR A 142 0.41 -9.58 5.86
CA THR A 142 -0.56 -9.23 6.90
C THR A 142 -0.03 -8.21 7.91
N ASN A 143 1.28 -8.02 7.99
CA ASN A 143 1.92 -7.02 8.83
C ASN A 143 2.19 -5.69 8.12
N ASN A 144 1.50 -5.38 7.02
CA ASN A 144 1.58 -4.07 6.36
C ASN A 144 0.78 -2.98 7.12
N LEU A 145 1.11 -1.71 6.85
CA LEU A 145 0.50 -0.55 7.51
C LEU A 145 -1.02 -0.46 7.37
N PHE A 146 -1.59 -0.94 6.26
CA PHE A 146 -3.01 -0.79 5.96
C PHE A 146 -3.87 -1.91 6.54
N ASN A 147 -3.30 -2.99 7.07
CA ASN A 147 -4.11 -4.08 7.60
C ASN A 147 -4.79 -3.70 8.93
N GLN A 148 -6.10 -3.45 8.89
CA GLN A 148 -6.89 -3.16 10.09
C GLN A 148 -7.02 -4.38 11.05
N LEU A 149 -6.72 -5.57 10.55
CA LEU A 149 -6.69 -6.85 11.28
C LEU A 149 -5.26 -7.29 11.61
N ASN A 150 -4.26 -6.41 11.48
CA ASN A 150 -2.88 -6.72 11.86
C ASN A 150 -2.82 -7.33 13.28
N ASP A 151 -2.06 -8.42 13.43
CA ASP A 151 -2.01 -9.21 14.65
C ASP A 151 -1.59 -8.41 15.88
N ALA A 152 -0.65 -7.46 15.75
CA ALA A 152 -0.23 -6.60 16.84
C ALA A 152 -1.36 -5.67 17.31
N ASN A 153 -2.19 -5.19 16.38
CA ASN A 153 -3.35 -4.36 16.70
C ASN A 153 -4.48 -5.19 17.34
N VAL A 154 -4.78 -6.37 16.78
CA VAL A 154 -5.81 -7.27 17.33
C VAL A 154 -5.41 -7.75 18.73
N ALA A 155 -4.14 -8.12 18.94
CA ALA A 155 -3.64 -8.53 20.25
C ALA A 155 -3.72 -7.40 21.29
N LYS A 156 -3.50 -6.15 20.89
CA LYS A 156 -3.54 -4.98 21.78
C LYS A 156 -4.96 -4.49 22.08
N MET A 157 -5.83 -4.46 21.07
CA MET A 157 -7.16 -3.83 21.15
C MET A 157 -8.30 -4.85 21.32
N GLN A 158 -8.00 -6.15 21.26
CA GLN A 158 -8.97 -7.27 21.24
C GLN A 158 -10.10 -7.08 20.20
N SER A 159 -9.85 -6.27 19.17
CA SER A 159 -10.80 -5.87 18.15
C SER A 159 -10.08 -5.34 16.90
N SER A 160 -10.78 -5.33 15.77
CA SER A 160 -10.30 -4.71 14.54
C SER A 160 -10.23 -3.19 14.69
N LEU A 161 -9.22 -2.55 14.10
CA LEU A 161 -9.20 -1.09 14.00
C LEU A 161 -10.30 -0.59 13.06
N ALA A 162 -10.79 0.62 13.29
CA ALA A 162 -11.76 1.25 12.39
C ALA A 162 -11.11 1.55 11.02
N CYS A 163 -11.67 1.01 9.94
CA CYS A 163 -11.15 1.11 8.57
C CYS A 163 -10.72 2.53 8.18
N GLY A 164 -11.57 3.54 8.42
CA GLY A 164 -11.26 4.92 8.09
C GLY A 164 -10.08 5.52 8.86
N LYS A 165 -9.84 5.09 10.12
CA LYS A 165 -8.67 5.53 10.88
C LYS A 165 -7.38 4.93 10.32
N VAL A 166 -7.42 3.65 9.96
CA VAL A 166 -6.27 2.94 9.36
C VAL A 166 -5.95 3.52 7.99
N ALA A 167 -6.95 3.65 7.10
CA ALA A 167 -6.79 4.26 5.78
C ALA A 167 -6.10 5.63 5.87
N LYS A 168 -6.55 6.49 6.79
CA LYS A 168 -5.98 7.83 6.97
C LYS A 168 -4.57 7.78 7.53
N ALA A 169 -4.36 7.16 8.69
CA ALA A 169 -3.06 7.17 9.36
C ALA A 169 -1.97 6.51 8.49
N SER A 170 -2.30 5.38 7.87
CA SER A 170 -1.36 4.64 7.01
C SER A 170 -1.09 5.37 5.70
N GLY A 171 -2.09 6.06 5.14
CA GLY A 171 -1.90 6.97 4.01
C GLY A 171 -0.98 8.15 4.34
N GLU A 172 -1.15 8.76 5.52
CA GLU A 172 -0.32 9.87 6.01
C GLU A 172 1.13 9.45 6.21
N VAL A 173 1.38 8.23 6.70
CA VAL A 173 2.72 7.67 6.87
C VAL A 173 3.34 7.29 5.52
N LEU A 174 2.63 6.51 4.69
CA LEU A 174 3.23 5.92 3.50
C LEU A 174 3.40 6.92 2.35
N ILE A 175 2.42 7.80 2.15
CA ILE A 175 2.31 8.66 0.96
C ILE A 175 2.44 10.14 1.35
N GLY A 176 1.79 10.55 2.44
CA GLY A 176 1.74 11.94 2.91
C GLY A 176 0.31 12.41 3.12
N LYS A 177 0.11 13.73 3.15
CA LYS A 177 -1.18 14.36 3.54
C LYS A 177 -2.39 13.73 2.83
N VAL A 178 -3.26 13.10 3.61
CA VAL A 178 -4.54 12.51 3.15
C VAL A 178 -5.63 13.58 3.11
N ILE A 179 -6.39 13.60 2.03
CA ILE A 179 -7.64 14.38 1.94
C ILE A 179 -8.78 13.56 2.54
N SER A 180 -9.39 14.07 3.60
CA SER A 180 -10.52 13.47 4.30
C SER A 180 -11.74 14.38 4.33
N HIS A 181 -12.92 13.80 4.54
CA HIS A 181 -14.20 14.51 4.67
C HIS A 181 -14.94 14.09 5.95
N SER A 182 -16.04 14.77 6.28
CA SER A 182 -16.79 14.57 7.52
C SER A 182 -17.78 13.39 7.49
N PHE A 183 -17.96 12.71 6.35
CA PHE A 183 -19.00 11.70 6.11
C PHE A 183 -20.44 12.15 6.43
N GLU A 184 -20.65 13.47 6.56
CA GLU A 184 -21.97 14.07 6.73
C GLU A 184 -22.60 14.40 5.37
N LYS A 185 -23.89 14.75 5.40
CA LYS A 185 -24.75 15.12 4.25
C LYS A 185 -24.02 15.82 3.10
N ASP A 186 -23.22 16.84 3.40
CA ASP A 186 -22.62 17.67 2.37
C ASP A 186 -21.48 16.99 1.59
N SER A 187 -21.07 15.80 2.02
CA SER A 187 -20.04 14.99 1.38
C SER A 187 -20.63 13.78 0.64
N SER A 188 -21.95 13.63 0.65
CA SER A 188 -22.66 12.52 0.01
C SER A 188 -22.79 12.72 -1.50
N TYR A 189 -22.63 11.65 -2.25
CA TYR A 189 -22.75 11.66 -3.72
C TYR A 189 -24.09 11.15 -4.23
N HIS A 190 -24.83 10.47 -3.35
CA HIS A 190 -26.15 9.92 -3.64
C HIS A 190 -27.26 10.91 -3.25
N LYS A 191 -28.43 10.76 -3.86
CA LYS A 191 -29.64 11.52 -3.54
C LYS A 191 -30.17 11.12 -2.15
N PRO A 192 -30.85 12.02 -1.42
CA PRO A 192 -31.45 11.68 -0.13
C PRO A 192 -32.41 10.48 -0.23
N ILE A 193 -32.34 9.58 0.74
CA ILE A 193 -33.11 8.33 0.78
C ILE A 193 -33.64 8.06 2.19
N SER A 194 -34.90 7.69 2.31
CA SER A 194 -35.56 7.45 3.61
C SER A 194 -35.48 6.00 4.09
N LYS A 195 -35.35 5.04 3.16
CA LYS A 195 -35.30 3.61 3.44
C LYS A 195 -34.52 2.89 2.35
N ILE A 196 -33.72 1.91 2.75
CA ILE A 196 -32.99 1.01 1.86
C ILE A 196 -33.51 -0.40 2.08
N THR A 197 -34.11 -0.95 1.03
CA THR A 197 -34.54 -2.34 0.88
C THR A 197 -33.62 -3.12 -0.05
N SER A 198 -33.04 -2.43 -1.02
CA SER A 198 -32.07 -2.96 -1.98
C SER A 198 -30.99 -1.92 -2.25
N ARG A 199 -29.87 -2.36 -2.80
CA ARG A 199 -28.83 -1.44 -3.30
C ARG A 199 -29.36 -0.55 -4.43
N ASP A 200 -30.35 -1.03 -5.18
CA ASP A 200 -30.90 -0.30 -6.32
C ASP A 200 -31.71 0.92 -5.92
N ASP A 201 -32.09 1.01 -4.64
CA ASP A 201 -32.73 2.20 -4.08
C ASP A 201 -31.75 3.39 -4.02
N ILE A 202 -30.44 3.15 -4.11
CA ILE A 202 -29.41 4.19 -4.04
C ILE A 202 -29.20 4.78 -5.44
N GLU A 203 -29.72 6.00 -5.60
CA GLU A 203 -29.53 6.81 -6.80
C GLU A 203 -28.48 7.90 -6.60
N TYR A 204 -27.72 8.18 -7.65
CA TYR A 204 -26.69 9.20 -7.73
C TYR A 204 -27.10 10.33 -8.66
N ASP A 205 -26.69 11.55 -8.32
CA ASP A 205 -26.76 12.67 -9.25
C ASP A 205 -25.52 12.66 -10.15
N SER A 206 -25.73 12.63 -11.47
CA SER A 206 -24.65 12.51 -12.44
C SER A 206 -23.68 13.69 -12.41
N ASN A 207 -24.16 14.90 -12.12
CA ASN A 207 -23.32 16.09 -11.99
C ASN A 207 -22.51 16.06 -10.70
N VAL A 208 -23.12 15.65 -9.58
CA VAL A 208 -22.44 15.49 -8.29
C VAL A 208 -21.34 14.44 -8.41
N MET A 209 -21.63 13.27 -8.97
CA MET A 209 -20.64 12.21 -9.16
C MET A 209 -19.53 12.65 -10.14
N PHE A 210 -19.87 13.34 -11.23
CA PHE A 210 -18.86 13.90 -12.14
C PHE A 210 -17.90 14.85 -11.40
N LYS A 211 -18.43 15.82 -10.65
CA LYS A 211 -17.61 16.78 -9.88
C LYS A 211 -16.79 16.09 -8.80
N ALA A 212 -17.37 15.11 -8.10
CA ALA A 212 -16.67 14.29 -7.12
C ALA A 212 -15.44 13.59 -7.72
N ARG A 213 -15.60 12.92 -8.86
CA ARG A 213 -14.49 12.26 -9.57
C ARG A 213 -13.41 13.23 -9.99
N GLN A 214 -13.79 14.42 -10.48
CA GLN A 214 -12.83 15.47 -10.83
C GLN A 214 -12.07 15.97 -9.59
N ALA A 215 -12.75 16.18 -8.46
CA ALA A 215 -12.12 16.59 -7.20
C ALA A 215 -11.14 15.52 -6.69
N ILE A 216 -11.55 14.25 -6.68
CA ILE A 216 -10.69 13.11 -6.32
C ILE A 216 -9.45 13.08 -7.22
N SER A 217 -9.65 13.10 -8.55
CA SER A 217 -8.55 13.06 -9.51
C SER A 217 -7.59 14.24 -9.34
N LYS A 218 -8.11 15.45 -9.14
CA LYS A 218 -7.30 16.65 -8.89
C LYS A 218 -6.39 16.48 -7.67
N HIS A 219 -6.92 15.98 -6.56
CA HIS A 219 -6.13 15.74 -5.35
C HIS A 219 -5.07 14.66 -5.55
N VAL A 220 -5.44 13.53 -6.18
CA VAL A 220 -4.52 12.43 -6.45
C VAL A 220 -3.40 12.86 -7.41
N LYS A 221 -3.73 13.54 -8.52
CA LYS A 221 -2.75 14.13 -9.46
C LYS A 221 -1.84 15.13 -8.74
N GLY A 222 -2.35 15.86 -7.75
CA GLY A 222 -1.60 16.74 -6.87
C GLY A 222 -0.71 16.06 -5.81
N GLY A 223 -0.67 14.72 -5.76
CA GLY A 223 0.16 13.99 -4.79
C GLY A 223 -0.53 13.67 -3.47
N HIS A 224 -1.84 13.88 -3.36
CA HIS A 224 -2.59 13.65 -2.13
C HIS A 224 -3.56 12.48 -2.29
N PRO A 225 -3.40 11.39 -1.51
CA PRO A 225 -4.38 10.32 -1.51
C PRO A 225 -5.69 10.80 -0.89
N VAL A 226 -6.81 10.21 -1.32
CA VAL A 226 -8.15 10.68 -0.97
C VAL A 226 -8.93 9.58 -0.27
N MET A 227 -9.40 9.85 0.94
CA MET A 227 -10.27 8.94 1.66
C MET A 227 -11.70 9.07 1.15
N VAL A 228 -12.33 7.93 0.84
CA VAL A 228 -13.73 7.89 0.39
C VAL A 228 -14.54 6.91 1.23
N GLY A 229 -15.80 7.23 1.44
CA GLY A 229 -16.75 6.35 2.11
C GLY A 229 -17.49 5.51 1.08
N CYS A 230 -17.64 4.23 1.39
CA CYS A 230 -18.26 3.23 0.52
C CYS A 230 -19.43 2.53 1.22
N ALA A 231 -20.40 2.06 0.44
CA ALA A 231 -21.38 1.06 0.86
C ALA A 231 -20.94 -0.33 0.38
N THR A 232 -20.70 -1.25 1.32
CA THR A 232 -20.41 -2.67 1.06
C THR A 232 -21.67 -3.52 1.07
N ASP A 233 -22.57 -3.24 2.02
CA ASP A 233 -23.83 -3.95 2.24
C ASP A 233 -24.91 -2.94 2.65
N PRO A 234 -25.40 -2.13 1.69
CA PRO A 234 -26.26 -1.00 1.97
C PRO A 234 -27.56 -1.43 2.62
N ASN A 235 -27.88 -0.81 3.74
CA ASN A 235 -29.10 -1.07 4.48
C ASN A 235 -29.52 0.17 5.27
N SER A 236 -30.76 0.20 5.75
CA SER A 236 -31.32 1.38 6.42
C SER A 236 -30.58 1.79 7.70
N ARG A 237 -29.75 0.92 8.31
CA ARG A 237 -28.91 1.28 9.48
C ARG A 237 -27.73 2.18 9.10
N MET A 238 -27.37 2.27 7.82
CA MET A 238 -26.39 3.24 7.32
C MET A 238 -26.92 4.67 7.30
N LEU A 239 -28.24 4.87 7.37
CA LEU A 239 -28.84 6.18 7.19
C LEU A 239 -28.69 7.06 8.43
N LYS A 240 -28.34 8.32 8.18
CA LYS A 240 -28.48 9.44 9.10
C LYS A 240 -29.01 10.63 8.29
N ASP A 241 -30.16 11.17 8.70
CA ASP A 241 -30.79 12.34 8.07
C ASP A 241 -30.96 12.21 6.54
N GLY A 242 -31.30 11.00 6.07
CA GLY A 242 -31.50 10.70 4.66
C GLY A 242 -30.21 10.38 3.87
N HIS A 243 -29.06 10.30 4.54
CA HIS A 243 -27.77 10.07 3.89
C HIS A 243 -27.07 8.81 4.42
N LEU A 244 -26.45 8.05 3.51
CA LEU A 244 -25.61 6.91 3.84
C LEU A 244 -24.32 7.39 4.52
N GLN A 245 -23.99 6.84 5.69
CA GLN A 245 -22.73 7.09 6.36
C GLN A 245 -21.84 5.85 6.34
N ALA A 246 -20.63 6.00 5.81
CA ALA A 246 -19.64 4.93 5.75
C ALA A 246 -19.16 4.42 7.11
N THR A 247 -19.40 5.18 8.18
CA THR A 247 -19.06 4.82 9.57
C THR A 247 -20.11 3.93 10.25
N ARG A 248 -21.24 3.67 9.58
CA ARG A 248 -22.36 2.88 10.10
C ARG A 248 -22.37 1.47 9.49
N MET A 249 -23.22 0.59 10.03
CA MET A 249 -23.31 -0.82 9.63
C MET A 249 -23.67 -0.98 8.15
N GLY A 250 -22.78 -1.61 7.37
CA GLY A 250 -22.89 -1.74 5.91
C GLY A 250 -22.00 -0.75 5.15
N GLY A 251 -21.36 0.17 5.86
CA GLY A 251 -20.37 1.10 5.34
C GLY A 251 -18.93 0.58 5.45
N HIS A 252 -18.06 1.13 4.61
CA HIS A 252 -16.62 0.90 4.63
C HIS A 252 -15.87 2.16 4.20
N THR A 253 -14.57 2.24 4.49
CA THR A 253 -13.73 3.37 4.07
C THR A 253 -12.46 2.85 3.44
N VAL A 254 -12.11 3.42 2.28
CA VAL A 254 -10.89 3.09 1.53
C VAL A 254 -10.12 4.35 1.15
N LEU A 255 -8.89 4.17 0.70
CA LEU A 255 -8.00 5.26 0.30
C LEU A 255 -7.73 5.20 -1.21
N ILE A 256 -8.18 6.18 -1.97
CA ILE A 256 -7.84 6.32 -3.39
C ILE A 256 -6.40 6.82 -3.52
N VAL A 257 -5.59 6.09 -4.28
CA VAL A 257 -4.15 6.33 -4.46
C VAL A 257 -3.74 6.46 -5.93
N GLY A 258 -4.64 6.24 -6.88
CA GLY A 258 -4.35 6.44 -8.29
C GLY A 258 -5.58 6.79 -9.10
N CYS A 259 -5.37 7.36 -10.28
CA CYS A 259 -6.44 7.66 -11.21
C CYS A 259 -5.96 7.61 -12.67
N ASN A 260 -6.89 7.30 -13.57
CA ASN A 260 -6.68 7.44 -15.01
C ASN A 260 -6.93 8.89 -15.48
N GLU A 261 -6.63 9.17 -16.76
CA GLU A 261 -6.72 10.53 -17.29
C GLU A 261 -8.14 11.10 -17.23
N ALA A 262 -9.12 10.28 -17.60
CA ALA A 262 -10.53 10.65 -17.68
C ALA A 262 -11.26 10.69 -16.33
N ALA A 263 -10.56 10.38 -15.22
CA ALA A 263 -11.15 10.25 -13.89
C ALA A 263 -12.33 9.26 -13.86
N THR A 264 -12.26 8.18 -14.63
CA THR A 264 -13.27 7.11 -14.71
C THR A 264 -12.81 5.82 -14.03
N GLU A 265 -11.53 5.69 -13.73
CA GLU A 265 -10.96 4.57 -12.99
C GLU A 265 -10.03 5.07 -11.88
N PHE A 266 -10.14 4.47 -10.70
CA PHE A 266 -9.39 4.86 -9.50
C PHE A 266 -8.82 3.65 -8.79
N LEU A 267 -7.49 3.61 -8.68
CA LEU A 267 -6.77 2.64 -7.86
C LEU A 267 -6.96 3.02 -6.39
N TYR A 268 -7.30 2.07 -5.53
CA TYR A 268 -7.46 2.30 -4.10
C TYR A 268 -6.80 1.22 -3.25
N VAL A 269 -6.47 1.61 -2.02
CA VAL A 269 -6.03 0.74 -0.93
C VAL A 269 -7.19 0.51 0.03
N ASP A 270 -7.43 -0.76 0.33
CA ASP A 270 -8.46 -1.26 1.20
C ASP A 270 -7.85 -1.73 2.53
N PRO A 271 -8.22 -1.13 3.68
CA PRO A 271 -7.72 -1.57 4.97
C PRO A 271 -8.21 -2.95 5.42
N TYR A 272 -9.27 -3.48 4.79
CA TYR A 272 -9.81 -4.80 5.10
C TYR A 272 -9.14 -5.85 4.21
N PRO A 273 -8.27 -6.72 4.76
CA PRO A 273 -7.57 -7.73 3.97
C PRO A 273 -8.58 -8.67 3.31
N GLY A 274 -8.38 -8.93 2.02
CA GLY A 274 -9.24 -9.83 1.25
C GLY A 274 -10.57 -9.23 0.83
N GLY A 275 -10.95 -8.06 1.36
CA GLY A 275 -12.12 -7.31 0.95
C GLY A 275 -12.05 -6.91 -0.52
N SER A 276 -10.89 -6.45 -0.96
CA SER A 276 -10.59 -6.11 -2.36
C SER A 276 -9.41 -6.93 -2.87
N THR A 277 -9.52 -7.42 -4.11
CA THR A 277 -8.44 -8.10 -4.80
C THR A 277 -8.10 -7.39 -6.11
N LEU A 278 -6.81 -7.20 -6.38
CA LEU A 278 -6.34 -6.65 -7.65
C LEU A 278 -5.04 -7.32 -8.10
N VAL A 279 -4.97 -7.71 -9.37
CA VAL A 279 -3.70 -8.01 -10.04
C VAL A 279 -2.98 -6.68 -10.28
N TYR A 280 -2.08 -6.28 -9.39
CA TYR A 280 -1.38 -5.01 -9.54
C TYR A 280 -0.32 -5.09 -10.65
N GLN A 281 -0.50 -4.29 -11.71
CA GLN A 281 0.37 -4.26 -12.89
C GLN A 281 1.40 -3.10 -12.87
N GLY A 282 1.62 -2.49 -11.70
CA GLY A 282 2.67 -1.49 -11.49
C GLY A 282 3.89 -2.09 -10.77
N GLY A 283 4.64 -1.25 -10.07
CA GLY A 283 5.78 -1.69 -9.27
C GLY A 283 7.05 -1.86 -10.10
N VAL A 284 7.97 -2.71 -9.63
CA VAL A 284 9.25 -3.00 -10.29
C VAL A 284 9.20 -4.33 -11.03
N ALA A 285 9.65 -4.34 -12.29
CA ALA A 285 9.59 -5.54 -13.15
C ALA A 285 10.47 -6.71 -12.64
N ALA A 286 11.51 -6.41 -11.85
CA ALA A 286 12.38 -7.41 -11.24
C ALA A 286 11.71 -8.20 -10.10
N ASP A 287 10.52 -7.79 -9.65
CA ASP A 287 9.76 -8.50 -8.62
C ASP A 287 8.80 -9.54 -9.21
N SER A 288 8.43 -10.50 -8.38
CA SER A 288 7.33 -11.43 -8.63
C SER A 288 6.24 -11.15 -7.61
N TYR A 289 5.37 -10.19 -7.92
CA TYR A 289 4.20 -9.86 -7.10
C TYR A 289 3.26 -11.07 -7.00
N PRO A 290 2.49 -11.18 -5.90
CA PRO A 290 1.44 -12.20 -5.82
C PRO A 290 0.48 -12.02 -6.99
N GLY A 291 -0.15 -13.13 -7.41
CA GLY A 291 -1.14 -13.10 -8.48
C GLY A 291 -2.26 -12.09 -8.20
N LYS A 292 -2.57 -11.83 -6.92
CA LYS A 292 -3.48 -10.76 -6.46
C LYS A 292 -2.96 -10.11 -5.20
N CYS A 293 -3.09 -8.79 -5.11
CA CYS A 293 -2.94 -8.04 -3.88
C CYS A 293 -4.29 -7.95 -3.16
N PHE A 294 -4.34 -8.34 -1.88
CA PHE A 294 -5.54 -8.39 -1.04
C PHE A 294 -5.90 -7.08 -0.33
N PHE A 295 -5.16 -6.02 -0.65
CA PHE A 295 -5.37 -4.68 -0.12
C PHE A 295 -5.59 -3.67 -1.23
N LEU A 296 -5.63 -4.10 -2.50
CA LEU A 296 -5.80 -3.21 -3.63
C LEU A 296 -7.07 -3.56 -4.39
N GLY A 297 -7.70 -2.53 -4.94
CA GLY A 297 -8.83 -2.66 -5.83
C GLY A 297 -8.89 -1.52 -6.83
N LEU A 298 -9.84 -1.62 -7.76
CA LEU A 298 -10.02 -0.62 -8.81
C LEU A 298 -11.49 -0.24 -8.90
N PHE A 299 -11.81 1.00 -8.58
CA PHE A 299 -13.13 1.53 -8.87
C PHE A 299 -13.23 1.92 -10.33
N LYS A 300 -14.37 1.61 -10.93
CA LYS A 300 -14.73 2.05 -12.28
C LYS A 300 -16.08 2.73 -12.26
N VAL A 301 -16.23 3.74 -13.12
CA VAL A 301 -17.54 4.31 -13.42
C VAL A 301 -18.34 3.25 -14.17
N ASP A 302 -19.44 2.82 -13.57
CA ASP A 302 -20.44 1.97 -14.19
C ASP A 302 -21.51 2.86 -14.82
N SER A 303 -21.41 3.05 -16.13
CA SER A 303 -22.39 3.83 -16.90
C SER A 303 -23.67 3.04 -17.19
N TRP A 304 -23.70 1.72 -16.96
CA TRP A 304 -24.91 0.94 -17.13
C TRP A 304 -25.92 1.24 -16.01
N GLU A 305 -25.43 1.55 -14.82
CA GLU A 305 -26.27 2.00 -13.69
C GLU A 305 -27.03 3.30 -13.99
N ASP A 306 -26.46 4.16 -14.85
CA ASP A 306 -27.14 5.37 -15.33
C ASP A 306 -28.37 5.01 -16.20
N VAL A 307 -28.23 3.98 -17.05
CA VAL A 307 -29.34 3.45 -17.86
C VAL A 307 -30.43 2.83 -16.97
N LEU A 308 -30.05 2.24 -15.84
CA LEU A 308 -30.96 1.69 -14.85
C LEU A 308 -31.58 2.76 -13.93
N GLY A 309 -31.28 4.05 -14.16
CA GLY A 309 -31.84 5.17 -13.39
C GLY A 309 -31.14 5.46 -12.07
N ARG A 310 -30.07 4.72 -11.74
CA ARG A 310 -29.27 4.91 -10.51
C ARG A 310 -28.19 5.96 -10.65
N GLY A 311 -27.97 6.50 -11.85
CA GLY A 311 -26.88 7.42 -12.13
C GLY A 311 -25.54 6.71 -12.32
N PRO A 312 -24.48 7.44 -12.68
CA PRO A 312 -23.14 6.85 -12.82
C PRO A 312 -22.61 6.45 -11.45
N VAL A 313 -22.43 5.16 -11.24
CA VAL A 313 -21.95 4.62 -9.96
C VAL A 313 -20.44 4.40 -10.05
N LEU A 314 -19.69 4.82 -9.03
CA LEU A 314 -18.28 4.46 -8.90
C LEU A 314 -18.17 3.21 -8.02
N SER A 315 -17.91 2.05 -8.61
CA SER A 315 -17.96 0.76 -7.89
C SER A 315 -16.90 -0.25 -8.35
N TYR A 316 -16.77 -1.33 -7.60
CA TYR A 316 -15.93 -2.48 -7.95
C TYR A 316 -16.73 -3.79 -7.90
N LYS A 317 -17.56 -4.03 -8.93
CA LYS A 317 -18.44 -5.21 -9.02
C LYS A 317 -17.74 -6.52 -9.39
N ASN A 318 -16.63 -6.44 -10.11
CA ASN A 318 -15.91 -7.62 -10.61
C ASN A 318 -14.81 -8.10 -9.65
N ASN A 319 -14.99 -7.83 -8.36
CA ASN A 319 -14.10 -8.28 -7.30
C ASN A 319 -14.22 -9.80 -7.11
N ASP A 320 -13.09 -10.43 -6.78
CA ASP A 320 -13.05 -11.86 -6.44
C ASP A 320 -12.57 -12.12 -5.00
N GLY A 321 -12.53 -11.06 -4.17
CA GLY A 321 -12.33 -11.14 -2.73
C GLY A 321 -13.59 -11.51 -1.93
N GLU A 322 -13.53 -11.28 -0.61
CA GLU A 322 -14.61 -11.56 0.34
C GLU A 322 -15.88 -10.73 0.05
N TRP A 323 -15.74 -9.60 -0.64
CA TRP A 323 -16.86 -8.81 -1.16
C TRP A 323 -17.06 -9.10 -2.65
N SER A 324 -17.32 -10.36 -2.98
CA SER A 324 -17.74 -10.78 -4.32
C SER A 324 -19.25 -11.06 -4.35
N GLY A 325 -19.81 -11.14 -5.55
CA GLY A 325 -21.24 -11.37 -5.75
C GLY A 325 -22.08 -10.14 -5.40
N SER A 326 -23.05 -10.28 -4.49
CA SER A 326 -23.97 -9.20 -4.12
C SER A 326 -23.36 -8.15 -3.16
N LYS A 327 -22.23 -8.48 -2.53
CA LYS A 327 -21.47 -7.55 -1.70
C LYS A 327 -20.34 -6.99 -2.55
N TYR A 328 -20.25 -5.67 -2.66
CA TYR A 328 -19.16 -4.99 -3.35
C TYR A 328 -19.09 -3.54 -2.87
N LEU A 329 -17.95 -2.90 -3.09
CA LEU A 329 -17.75 -1.49 -2.75
C LEU A 329 -18.38 -0.56 -3.79
N GLU A 330 -19.14 0.40 -3.28
CA GLU A 330 -19.74 1.49 -4.04
C GLU A 330 -19.48 2.81 -3.34
N VAL A 331 -18.89 3.80 -4.02
CA VAL A 331 -18.48 5.07 -3.41
C VAL A 331 -19.71 5.97 -3.19
N ILE A 332 -20.02 6.23 -1.92
CA ILE A 332 -21.19 7.01 -1.48
C ILE A 332 -20.82 8.42 -1.01
N SER A 333 -19.56 8.67 -0.65
CA SER A 333 -19.10 9.95 -0.13
C SER A 333 -17.60 10.17 -0.31
N GLY A 334 -17.17 11.44 -0.30
CA GLY A 334 -15.75 11.81 -0.43
C GLY A 334 -15.55 13.32 -0.33
N PRO A 335 -14.43 13.87 -0.85
CA PRO A 335 -14.17 15.30 -0.78
C PRO A 335 -15.25 16.12 -1.50
N LYS A 336 -15.45 17.34 -0.99
CA LYS A 336 -16.24 18.37 -1.67
C LYS A 336 -15.48 18.92 -2.88
N PHE A 337 -16.24 19.34 -3.89
CA PHE A 337 -15.75 19.99 -5.11
C PHE A 337 -15.79 21.51 -5.01
#